data_AF-A0A528N668-F1
#
_entry.id   AF-A0A528N668-F1
#
_cell.length_a   1.000
_cell.length_b   1.000
_cell.length_c   1.000
_cell.angle_alpha   90.00
_cell.angle_beta   90.00
_cell.angle_gamma   90.00
#
_symmetry.space_group_name_H-M   'P 1'
#
loop_
_entity.id
_entity.type
_entity.pdbx_description
1 polymer ?
#
loop_
_entity_poly.entity_id
_entity_poly.type
_entity_poly.pdbx_seq_one_letter_code
_entity_poly.pdbx_strand_id
1 'polypeptide(L)'
;ENLAEALADWPEKARKRYVAKHYENYLLAVDLADQIRHAEFIRESDAAGKKLATMIKTHQFEAVTEITVLAQDHPRLLSVIAGACVAAGGNIVDAQIFTTSDGRALDTIL
;
A
#
# COMPACT_ATOMS: atom_id res chain seq x y z
N GLU A 1 -3.15 -18.83 -4.06
CA GLU A 1 -1.83 -18.40 -4.56
C GLU A 1 -1.16 -17.56 -3.49
N ASN A 2 0.15 -17.70 -3.27
CA ASN A 2 0.86 -17.01 -2.18
C ASN A 2 1.79 -15.92 -2.74
N LEU A 3 1.86 -14.77 -2.07
CA LEU A 3 2.78 -13.66 -2.39
C LEU A 3 4.25 -14.09 -2.57
N ALA A 4 4.72 -15.03 -1.76
CA ALA A 4 6.09 -15.54 -1.87
C ALA A 4 6.33 -16.32 -3.18
N GLU A 5 5.31 -16.97 -3.72
CA GLU A 5 5.39 -17.66 -5.02
C GLU A 5 5.31 -16.64 -6.15
N ALA A 6 4.41 -15.67 -6.04
CA ALA A 6 4.24 -14.62 -7.04
C ALA A 6 5.48 -13.72 -7.22
N LEU A 7 6.30 -13.58 -6.18
CA LEU A 7 7.56 -12.82 -6.22
C LEU A 7 8.78 -13.71 -6.53
N ALA A 8 8.61 -14.85 -7.22
CA ALA A 8 9.70 -15.78 -7.53
C ALA A 8 10.88 -15.16 -8.30
N ASP A 9 10.62 -14.13 -9.12
CA ASP A 9 11.64 -13.43 -9.90
C ASP A 9 12.54 -12.50 -9.06
N TRP A 10 12.17 -12.24 -7.80
CA TRP A 10 12.98 -11.44 -6.89
C TRP A 10 14.10 -12.27 -6.26
N PRO A 11 15.27 -11.66 -5.94
CA PRO A 11 16.29 -12.33 -5.16
C PRO A 11 15.73 -12.88 -3.86
N GLU A 12 15.99 -14.15 -3.54
CA GLU A 12 15.34 -14.87 -2.44
C GLU A 12 15.39 -14.10 -1.11
N LYS A 13 16.54 -13.51 -0.78
CA LYS A 13 16.73 -12.71 0.43
C LYS A 13 15.87 -11.44 0.44
N ALA A 14 15.69 -10.80 -0.71
CA ALA A 14 14.84 -9.61 -0.85
C ALA A 14 13.36 -9.99 -0.71
N ARG A 15 12.94 -11.07 -1.37
CA ARG A 15 11.58 -11.61 -1.27
C ARG A 15 11.20 -11.99 0.16
N LYS A 16 12.02 -12.80 0.83
CA LYS A 16 11.78 -13.20 2.24
C LYS A 16 11.66 -11.99 3.16
N ARG A 17 12.55 -11.00 2.97
CA ARG A 17 12.51 -9.75 3.74
C ARG A 17 11.23 -8.95 3.46
N TYR A 18 10.79 -8.87 2.21
CA TYR A 18 9.58 -8.15 1.84
C TYR A 18 8.33 -8.79 2.43
N VAL A 19 8.15 -10.11 2.25
CA VAL A 19 6.98 -10.83 2.79
C VAL A 19 6.91 -10.67 4.32
N ALA A 20 8.06 -10.72 5.00
CA ALA A 20 8.12 -10.52 6.45
C ALA A 20 7.81 -9.09 6.93
N LYS A 21 7.70 -8.10 6.04
CA LYS A 21 7.28 -6.73 6.41
C LYS A 21 5.79 -6.66 6.75
N HIS A 22 4.99 -7.55 6.17
CA HIS A 22 3.54 -7.49 6.27
C HIS A 22 3.06 -8.40 7.38
N TYR A 23 2.15 -7.87 8.21
CA TYR A 23 1.40 -8.68 9.16
C TYR A 23 0.37 -9.54 8.43
N GLU A 24 -0.10 -10.61 9.10
CA GLU A 24 -1.01 -11.59 8.51
C GLU A 24 -2.32 -10.97 8.02
N ASN A 25 -2.84 -9.95 8.72
CA ASN A 25 -4.07 -9.27 8.32
C ASN A 25 -3.96 -8.62 6.92
N TYR A 26 -2.80 -8.05 6.55
CA TYR A 26 -2.57 -7.55 5.20
C TYR A 26 -2.63 -8.67 4.16
N LEU A 27 -1.94 -9.78 4.44
CA LEU A 27 -1.84 -10.92 3.53
C LEU A 27 -3.19 -11.62 3.30
N LEU A 28 -4.10 -11.54 4.28
CA LEU A 28 -5.45 -12.10 4.21
C LEU A 28 -6.47 -11.14 3.58
N ALA A 29 -6.33 -9.83 3.77
CA ALA A 29 -7.31 -8.85 3.35
C ALA A 29 -7.10 -8.32 1.92
N VAL A 30 -5.85 -8.28 1.46
CA VAL A 30 -5.49 -7.68 0.17
C VAL A 30 -5.40 -8.77 -0.91
N ASP A 31 -5.99 -8.55 -2.07
CA ASP A 31 -5.90 -9.52 -3.18
C ASP A 31 -4.47 -9.63 -3.70
N LEU A 32 -4.07 -10.83 -4.15
CA LEU A 32 -2.69 -11.11 -4.56
C LEU A 32 -2.16 -10.14 -5.64
N ALA A 33 -3.00 -9.75 -6.60
CA ALA A 33 -2.62 -8.80 -7.65
C ALA A 33 -2.22 -7.44 -7.06
N ASP A 34 -2.95 -6.95 -6.06
CA ASP A 34 -2.62 -5.72 -5.36
C ASP A 34 -1.45 -5.91 -4.40
N GLN A 35 -1.30 -7.08 -3.77
CA GLN A 35 -0.10 -7.38 -2.98
C GLN A 35 1.20 -7.30 -3.79
N ILE A 36 1.18 -7.79 -5.04
CA ILE A 36 2.31 -7.70 -5.98
C ILE A 36 2.57 -6.23 -6.37
N ARG A 37 1.51 -5.48 -6.71
CA ARG A 37 1.64 -4.05 -7.07
C ARG A 37 2.19 -3.22 -5.91
N HIS A 38 1.73 -3.46 -4.68
CA HIS A 38 2.29 -2.84 -3.48
C HIS A 38 3.75 -3.22 -3.27
N ALA A 39 4.15 -4.45 -3.61
CA ALA A 39 5.54 -4.89 -3.51
C ALA A 39 6.46 -4.10 -4.42
N GLU A 40 6.07 -3.95 -5.68
CA GLU A 40 6.81 -3.15 -6.64
C GLU A 40 6.86 -1.68 -6.23
N PHE A 41 5.72 -1.12 -5.82
CA PHE A 41 5.64 0.27 -5.34
C PHE A 41 6.56 0.55 -4.13
N ILE A 42 6.59 -0.34 -3.14
CA ILE A 42 7.48 -0.21 -1.98
C ILE A 42 8.94 -0.35 -2.43
N ARG A 43 9.26 -1.33 -3.28
CA ARG A 43 10.62 -1.55 -3.78
C ARG A 43 11.16 -0.35 -4.53
N GLU A 44 10.36 0.24 -5.42
CA GLU A 44 10.71 1.44 -6.18
C GLU A 44 10.86 2.66 -5.27
N SER A 45 9.96 2.82 -4.30
CA SER A 45 10.01 3.91 -3.32
C SER A 45 11.25 3.83 -2.43
N ASP A 46 11.60 2.62 -1.98
CA ASP A 46 12.82 2.33 -1.21
C ASP A 46 14.08 2.62 -2.04
N ALA A 47 14.12 2.16 -3.29
CA ALA A 47 15.25 2.41 -4.20
C ALA A 47 15.44 3.90 -4.50
N ALA A 48 14.35 4.67 -4.57
CA ALA A 48 14.37 6.12 -4.75
C ALA A 48 14.59 6.92 -3.44
N GLY A 49 14.69 6.26 -2.28
CA GLY A 49 14.88 6.91 -0.98
C GLY A 49 13.70 7.79 -0.55
N LYS A 50 12.48 7.51 -1.03
CA LYS A 50 11.29 8.30 -0.73
C LYS A 50 10.75 7.98 0.66
N LYS A 51 10.61 9.01 1.50
CA LYS A 51 9.95 8.90 2.82
C LYS A 51 8.43 8.98 2.76
N LEU A 52 7.92 9.56 1.69
CA LEU A 52 6.52 9.65 1.33
C LEU A 52 6.41 9.35 -0.16
N ALA A 53 5.54 8.42 -0.52
CA ALA A 53 5.23 8.10 -1.90
C ALA A 53 3.74 7.86 -2.06
N THR A 54 3.21 8.11 -3.25
CA THR A 54 1.84 7.78 -3.61
C THR A 54 1.80 7.04 -4.93
N MET A 55 0.80 6.17 -5.07
CA MET A 55 0.46 5.47 -6.30
C MET A 55 -1.03 5.63 -6.53
N ILE A 56 -1.43 5.79 -7.80
CA ILE A 56 -2.83 6.00 -8.19
C ILE A 56 -3.24 4.88 -9.14
N LYS A 57 -4.41 4.30 -8.91
CA LYS A 57 -5.05 3.31 -9.78
C LYS A 57 -6.51 3.73 -9.98
N THR A 58 -7.02 3.62 -11.20
CA THR A 58 -8.42 3.95 -11.47
C THR A 58 -9.22 2.67 -11.70
N HIS A 59 -10.28 2.52 -10.93
CA HIS A 59 -11.27 1.44 -11.04
C HIS A 59 -12.38 1.96 -11.96
N GLN A 60 -12.15 1.83 -13.27
CA GLN A 60 -12.95 2.48 -14.31
C GLN A 60 -14.41 2.05 -14.30
N PHE A 61 -14.68 0.79 -13.96
CA PHE A 61 -16.04 0.25 -13.94
C PHE A 61 -16.84 0.82 -12.77
N GLU A 62 -16.22 0.95 -11.60
CA GLU A 62 -16.79 1.50 -10.37
C GLU A 62 -16.79 3.03 -10.35
N ALA A 63 -16.09 3.67 -11.30
CA ALA A 63 -15.80 5.10 -11.31
C ALA A 63 -15.09 5.60 -10.03
N VAL A 64 -14.19 4.77 -9.50
CA VAL A 64 -13.46 5.00 -8.25
C VAL A 64 -11.97 5.25 -8.52
N THR A 65 -11.36 6.18 -7.79
CA THR A 65 -9.91 6.44 -7.87
C THR A 65 -9.25 5.99 -6.59
N GLU A 66 -8.48 4.92 -6.70
CA GLU A 66 -7.67 4.41 -5.61
C GLU A 66 -6.37 5.20 -5.48
N ILE A 67 -6.06 5.64 -4.26
CA ILE A 67 -4.81 6.27 -3.88
C ILE A 67 -4.15 5.42 -2.81
N THR A 68 -3.00 4.83 -3.14
CA THR A 68 -2.13 4.15 -2.17
C THR A 68 -1.07 5.13 -1.67
N VAL A 69 -0.94 5.28 -0.36
CA VAL A 69 0.03 6.14 0.33
C VAL A 69 1.00 5.27 1.11
N LEU A 70 2.31 5.47 0.88
CA LEU A 70 3.38 4.89 1.68
C LEU A 70 4.09 6.02 2.45
N ALA A 71 4.05 5.97 3.77
CA ALA A 71 4.62 7.01 4.63
C ALA A 71 5.09 6.44 5.98
N GLN A 72 5.87 7.23 6.75
CA GLN A 72 6.10 6.90 8.16
C GLN A 72 4.77 6.95 8.93
N ASP A 73 4.46 5.90 9.68
CA ASP A 73 3.23 5.88 10.49
C ASP A 73 3.36 6.82 11.69
N HIS A 74 2.33 7.64 11.92
CA HIS A 74 2.26 8.60 13.02
C HIS A 74 0.82 8.94 13.38
N PRO A 75 0.55 9.43 14.60
CA PRO A 75 -0.79 9.81 15.01
C PRO A 75 -1.45 10.76 14.00
N ARG A 76 -2.72 10.48 13.68
CA ARG A 76 -3.60 11.25 12.78
C ARG A 76 -3.23 11.22 11.29
N LEU A 77 -2.29 10.38 10.84
CA LEU A 77 -1.98 10.24 9.41
C LEU A 77 -3.24 9.98 8.58
N LEU A 78 -4.03 8.96 8.95
CA LEU A 78 -5.29 8.66 8.28
C LEU A 78 -6.28 9.83 8.29
N SER A 79 -6.41 10.54 9.41
CA SER A 79 -7.29 11.71 9.50
C SER A 79 -6.85 12.85 8.57
N VAL A 80 -5.53 13.03 8.39
CA VAL A 80 -4.98 14.00 7.44
C VAL A 80 -5.28 13.59 6.00
N ILE A 81 -5.09 12.32 5.67
CA ILE A 81 -5.39 11.78 4.34
C ILE A 81 -6.89 11.95 4.04
N ALA A 82 -7.76 11.54 4.95
CA ALA A 82 -9.21 11.68 4.79
C ALA A 82 -9.64 13.15 4.66
N GLY A 83 -9.05 14.04 5.47
CA GLY A 83 -9.28 15.48 5.35
C GLY A 83 -8.85 16.05 4.00
N ALA A 84 -7.76 15.54 3.41
CA ALA A 84 -7.30 15.94 2.08
C ALA A 84 -8.28 15.49 0.97
N CYS A 85 -8.83 14.28 1.07
CA CYS A 85 -9.87 13.80 0.14
C CYS A 85 -11.10 14.71 0.19
N VAL A 86 -11.58 15.03 1.39
CA VAL A 86 -12.73 15.94 1.58
C VAL A 86 -12.44 17.33 1.04
N ALA A 87 -11.26 17.88 1.31
CA ALA A 87 -10.85 19.20 0.81
C ALA A 87 -10.75 19.25 -0.73
N ALA A 88 -10.43 18.12 -1.37
CA ALA A 88 -10.43 17.98 -2.82
C ALA A 88 -11.83 17.74 -3.42
N GLY A 89 -12.89 17.70 -2.59
CA GLY A 89 -14.26 17.43 -3.01
C GLY A 89 -14.56 15.95 -3.28
N GLY A 90 -13.66 15.05 -2.87
CA GLY A 90 -13.86 13.60 -2.96
C GLY A 90 -14.63 13.03 -1.77
N ASN A 91 -15.28 11.90 -2.00
CA ASN A 91 -15.76 11.00 -0.95
C ASN A 91 -14.78 9.83 -0.77
N ILE A 92 -14.97 9.06 0.30
CA ILE A 92 -14.23 7.82 0.54
C ILE A 92 -15.26 6.70 0.52
N VAL A 93 -15.14 5.80 -0.44
CA VAL A 93 -15.97 4.60 -0.60
C VAL A 93 -15.45 3.48 0.29
N ASP A 94 -14.13 3.30 0.32
CA ASP A 94 -13.47 2.28 1.14
C ASP A 94 -12.04 2.72 1.52
N ALA A 95 -11.49 2.13 2.57
CA ALA A 95 -10.12 2.37 3.00
C ALA A 95 -9.51 1.13 3.65
N GLN A 96 -8.32 0.73 3.19
CA GLN A 96 -7.53 -0.35 3.75
C GLN A 96 -6.25 0.20 4.34
N ILE A 97 -6.07 0.03 5.66
CA ILE A 97 -5.02 0.69 6.44
C ILE A 97 -4.14 -0.37 7.08
N PHE A 98 -2.85 -0.34 6.75
CA PHE A 98 -1.90 -1.33 7.24
C PHE A 98 -0.61 -0.67 7.68
N THR A 99 -0.12 -1.06 8.86
CA THR A 99 1.22 -0.72 9.31
C THR A 99 2.16 -1.88 8.98
N THR A 100 3.31 -1.60 8.38
CA THR A 100 4.37 -2.57 8.15
C THR A 100 5.26 -2.73 9.38
N SER A 101 5.98 -3.84 9.48
CA SER A 101 6.86 -4.13 10.61
C SER A 101 8.04 -3.16 10.76
N ASP A 102 8.33 -2.35 9.73
CA ASP A 102 9.32 -1.26 9.77
C ASP A 102 8.70 0.10 10.11
N GLY A 103 7.43 0.13 10.55
CA GLY A 103 6.76 1.30 11.10
C GLY A 103 6.22 2.26 10.05
N ARG A 104 5.99 1.80 8.82
CA ARG A 104 5.38 2.61 7.75
C ARG A 104 3.91 2.27 7.61
N ALA A 105 3.11 3.27 7.27
CA ALA A 105 1.76 3.07 6.82
C ALA A 105 1.77 2.76 5.31
N LEU A 106 0.95 1.78 4.91
CA LEU A 106 0.59 1.48 3.53
C LEU A 106 -0.94 1.56 3.45
N ASP A 107 -1.42 2.76 3.19
CA ASP A 107 -2.85 3.09 3.26
C ASP A 107 -3.41 3.18 1.85
N THR A 108 -4.47 2.45 1.56
CA THR A 108 -5.17 2.49 0.27
C THR A 108 -6.55 3.09 0.48
N ILE A 109 -6.83 4.21 -0.18
CA ILE A 109 -8.08 4.97 -0.08
C ILE A 109 -8.78 4.93 -1.43
N LEU A 110 -10.07 4.60 -1.45
CA LEU A 110 -10.92 4.51 -2.63
C LEU A 110 -12.05 5.55 -2.57
#